data_AF-A0A0M3HG09-F1
#
_entry.id   AF-A0A0M3HG09-F1
#
_cell.length_a   1.000
_cell.length_b   1.000
_cell.length_c   1.000
_cell.angle_alpha   90.00
_cell.angle_beta   90.00
_cell.angle_gamma   90.00
#
_symmetry.space_group_name_H-M   'P 1'
#
loop_
_entity.id
_entity.type
_entity.pdbx_description
1 polymer ?
#
loop_
_entity_poly.entity_id
_entity_poly.type
_entity_poly.pdbx_seq_one_letter_code
_entity_poly.pdbx_strand_id
1 'polypeptide(L)'
;MVILATEIAAAIYAAMHSHMFERDFRQILKASLKMYNGTDAMKKEEDNTVLVKAAWDKFMIEKSCCGVDSKIGDFNESGWYQLTKRLHHFPPACCPPTKHGSLMEFCPTISRYGDVCF
;
A
#
# COMPACT_ATOMS: atom_id res chain seq x y z
N MET A 1 1.73 31.22 13.49
CA MET A 1 0.94 31.67 12.34
C MET A 1 1.26 30.93 11.04
N VAL A 2 2.50 30.48 10.81
CA VAL A 2 2.86 29.74 9.57
C VAL A 2 2.09 28.43 9.42
N ILE A 3 1.96 27.62 10.49
CA ILE A 3 1.22 26.34 10.45
C ILE A 3 -0.24 26.56 10.04
N LEU A 4 -0.91 27.55 10.65
CA LEU A 4 -2.31 27.87 10.35
C LEU A 4 -2.50 28.32 8.88
N ALA A 5 -1.57 29.14 8.38
CA ALA A 5 -1.60 29.58 6.98
C ALA A 5 -1.38 28.41 6.01
N THR A 6 -0.49 27.47 6.34
CA THR A 6 -0.27 26.27 5.52
C THR A 6 -1.46 25.33 5.52
N GLU A 7 -2.15 25.14 6.66
CA GLU A 7 -3.38 24.33 6.74
C GLU A 7 -4.51 24.93 5.89
N ILE A 8 -4.72 26.25 5.98
CA ILE A 8 -5.73 26.96 5.18
C ILE A 8 -5.41 26.82 3.68
N ALA A 9 -4.14 27.02 3.29
CA ALA A 9 -3.72 26.87 1.90
C ALA A 9 -3.93 25.44 1.38
N ALA A 10 -3.58 24.42 2.18
CA ALA A 10 -3.78 23.01 1.82
C ALA A 10 -5.27 22.66 1.67
N ALA A 11 -6.13 23.17 2.57
CA ALA A 11 -7.57 22.95 2.50
C ALA A 11 -8.20 23.58 1.24
N ILE A 12 -7.82 24.82 0.91
CA ILE A 12 -8.30 25.50 -0.30
C ILE A 12 -7.83 24.75 -1.55
N TYR A 13 -6.56 24.33 -1.59
CA TYR A 13 -6.02 23.57 -2.71
C TYR A 13 -6.75 22.24 -2.92
N ALA A 14 -6.96 21.47 -1.85
CA ALA A 14 -7.69 20.20 -1.89
C ALA A 14 -9.14 20.37 -2.37
N ALA A 15 -9.83 21.44 -1.92
CA ALA A 15 -11.20 21.72 -2.34
C ALA A 15 -11.29 22.14 -3.82
N MET A 16 -10.37 22.97 -4.30
CA MET A 16 -10.39 23.47 -5.68
C MET A 16 -9.91 22.43 -6.71
N HIS A 17 -8.95 21.59 -6.33
CA HIS A 17 -8.25 20.67 -7.25
C HIS A 17 -8.57 19.20 -6.97
N SER A 18 -9.73 18.90 -6.37
CA SER A 18 -10.12 17.54 -5.96
C SER A 18 -9.92 16.46 -7.04
N HIS A 19 -10.29 16.74 -8.30
CA HIS A 19 -10.12 15.81 -9.42
C HIS A 19 -8.65 15.66 -9.89
N MET A 20 -7.82 16.70 -9.77
CA MET A 20 -6.38 16.58 -10.06
C MET A 20 -5.68 15.84 -8.92
N PHE A 21 -6.09 16.09 -7.68
CA PHE A 21 -5.59 15.42 -6.50
C PHE A 21 -5.79 13.90 -6.60
N GLU A 22 -6.92 13.42 -7.11
CA GLU A 22 -7.11 11.97 -7.33
C GLU A 22 -6.00 11.35 -8.20
N ARG A 23 -5.67 11.97 -9.35
CA ARG A 23 -4.65 11.40 -10.25
C ARG A 23 -3.26 11.46 -9.64
N ASP A 24 -2.92 12.58 -9.01
CA ASP A 24 -1.61 12.79 -8.39
C ASP A 24 -1.44 11.90 -7.17
N PHE A 25 -2.48 11.77 -6.34
CA PHE A 25 -2.51 10.89 -5.18
C PHE A 25 -2.38 9.43 -5.58
N ARG A 26 -3.03 9.01 -6.67
CA ARG A 26 -2.88 7.65 -7.22
C ARG A 26 -1.44 7.36 -7.64
N GLN A 27 -0.77 8.32 -8.29
CA GLN A 27 0.63 8.19 -8.68
C GLN A 27 1.55 8.09 -7.46
N ILE A 28 1.31 8.92 -6.44
CA ILE A 28 2.04 8.89 -5.16
C ILE A 28 1.84 7.55 -4.47
N LEU A 29 0.59 7.05 -4.39
CA LEU A 29 0.30 5.74 -3.81
C LEU A 29 1.01 4.62 -4.58
N LYS A 30 1.01 4.65 -5.92
CA LYS A 30 1.77 3.68 -6.73
C LYS A 30 3.27 3.75 -6.44
N ALA A 31 3.84 4.95 -6.35
CA ALA A 31 5.25 5.11 -6.01
C ALA A 31 5.56 4.55 -4.61
N SER A 32 4.68 4.80 -3.63
CA SER A 32 4.82 4.23 -2.28
C SER A 32 4.66 2.71 -2.26
N LEU A 33 3.78 2.14 -3.10
CA LEU A 33 3.56 0.71 -3.22
C LEU A 33 4.80 -0.01 -3.80
N LYS A 34 5.58 0.65 -4.67
CA LYS A 34 6.88 0.12 -5.13
C LYS A 34 7.87 -0.06 -3.98
N MET A 35 7.78 0.79 -2.96
CA MET A 35 8.59 0.67 -1.75
C MET A 35 8.08 -0.39 -0.77
N TYR A 36 6.98 -1.09 -1.09
CA TYR A 36 6.49 -2.23 -0.31
C TYR A 36 7.50 -3.38 -0.38
N ASN A 37 8.33 -3.50 0.65
CA ASN A 37 9.31 -4.57 0.76
C ASN A 37 8.67 -5.78 1.44
N GLY A 38 9.00 -6.98 0.98
CA GLY A 38 8.58 -8.22 1.63
C GLY A 38 9.36 -8.44 2.93
N THR A 39 8.89 -9.34 3.78
CA THR A 39 9.57 -9.65 5.04
C THR A 39 10.89 -10.38 4.79
N ASP A 40 11.94 -9.84 5.41
CA ASP A 40 13.17 -10.54 5.82
C ASP A 40 14.07 -11.16 4.74
N ALA A 41 14.76 -10.33 3.95
CA ALA A 41 16.10 -10.69 3.49
C ALA A 41 16.96 -9.48 3.05
N MET A 42 18.01 -9.25 3.84
CA MET A 42 19.33 -8.75 3.46
C MET A 42 19.58 -7.23 3.33
N LYS A 43 20.38 -6.79 4.31
CA LYS A 43 21.53 -5.87 4.24
C LYS A 43 21.24 -4.36 4.23
N LYS A 44 21.50 -3.76 5.39
CA LYS A 44 22.15 -2.45 5.59
C LYS A 44 21.73 -1.37 4.58
N GLU A 45 20.45 -1.01 4.55
CA GLU A 45 20.01 0.37 4.30
C GLU A 45 18.51 0.51 4.65
N GLU A 46 18.19 1.59 5.37
CA GLU A 46 16.88 2.23 5.58
C GLU A 46 15.79 1.59 6.47
N ASP A 47 15.68 2.13 7.69
CA ASP A 47 14.50 2.11 8.58
C ASP A 47 13.16 2.44 7.88
N ASN A 48 13.20 3.29 6.84
CA ASN A 48 11.99 3.80 6.17
C ASN A 48 11.22 2.70 5.40
N THR A 49 11.89 1.66 4.92
CA THR A 49 11.28 0.62 4.09
C THR A 49 10.36 -0.31 4.90
N VAL A 50 10.74 -0.61 6.15
CA VAL A 50 9.94 -1.38 7.09
C VAL A 50 8.66 -0.62 7.47
N LEU A 51 8.75 0.71 7.61
CA LEU A 51 7.60 1.57 7.91
C LEU A 51 6.59 1.58 6.77
N VAL A 52 7.04 1.62 5.52
CA VAL A 52 6.14 1.60 4.34
C VAL A 52 5.35 0.30 4.29
N LYS A 53 6.01 -0.85 4.52
CA LYS A 53 5.33 -2.15 4.58
C LYS A 53 4.25 -2.15 5.68
N ALA A 54 4.61 -1.76 6.90
CA ALA A 54 3.69 -1.79 8.04
C ALA A 54 2.49 -0.86 7.83
N ALA A 55 2.71 0.33 7.25
CA ALA A 55 1.65 1.26 6.91
C ALA A 55 0.68 0.67 5.88
N TRP A 56 1.21 0.06 4.81
CA TRP A 56 0.41 -0.61 3.79
C TRP A 56 -0.35 -1.82 4.34
N ASP A 57 0.29 -2.65 5.17
CA ASP A 57 -0.36 -3.81 5.78
C ASP A 57 -1.54 -3.36 6.66
N LYS A 58 -1.34 -2.36 7.52
CA LYS A 58 -2.40 -1.78 8.34
C LYS A 58 -3.52 -1.19 7.49
N PHE A 59 -3.16 -0.44 6.45
CA PHE A 59 -4.13 0.23 5.57
C PHE A 59 -5.01 -0.78 4.81
N MET A 60 -4.41 -1.81 4.21
CA MET A 60 -5.12 -2.87 3.49
C MET A 60 -6.07 -3.64 4.41
N ILE A 61 -5.64 -3.96 5.63
CA ILE A 61 -6.45 -4.68 6.62
C ILE A 61 -7.62 -3.80 7.12
N GLU A 62 -7.33 -2.57 7.56
CA GLU A 62 -8.34 -1.68 8.13
C GLU A 62 -9.40 -1.25 7.11
N LYS A 63 -9.00 -1.06 5.85
CA LYS A 63 -9.90 -0.67 4.77
C LYS A 63 -10.44 -1.85 3.97
N SER A 64 -10.01 -3.07 4.27
CA SER A 64 -10.41 -4.28 3.54
C SER A 64 -10.24 -4.12 2.02
N CYS A 65 -9.09 -3.58 1.61
CA CYS A 65 -8.72 -3.30 0.23
C CYS A 65 -7.36 -3.94 -0.10
N CYS A 66 -6.99 -4.02 -1.37
CA CYS A 66 -5.69 -4.58 -1.75
C CYS A 66 -5.04 -3.83 -2.92
N GLY A 67 -3.89 -3.21 -2.65
CA GLY A 67 -3.15 -2.44 -3.65
C GLY A 67 -3.90 -1.20 -4.13
N VAL A 68 -3.27 -0.41 -4.99
CA VAL A 68 -3.86 0.81 -5.55
C VAL A 68 -4.94 0.49 -6.57
N ASP A 69 -4.68 -0.49 -7.44
CA ASP A 69 -5.57 -0.85 -8.55
C ASP A 69 -6.28 -2.19 -8.34
N SER A 70 -6.00 -2.92 -7.25
CA SER A 70 -6.64 -4.19 -6.94
C SER A 70 -6.59 -5.21 -8.09
N LYS A 71 -5.44 -5.28 -8.77
CA LYS A 71 -5.24 -6.15 -9.94
C LYS A 71 -3.93 -6.92 -9.88
N ILE A 72 -3.86 -7.99 -10.66
CA ILE A 72 -2.60 -8.71 -10.86
C ILE A 72 -1.59 -7.73 -11.49
N GLY A 73 -0.41 -7.68 -10.90
CA GLY A 73 0.68 -6.82 -11.36
C GLY A 73 0.87 -5.54 -10.57
N ASP A 74 -0.04 -5.20 -9.65
CA ASP A 74 0.08 -3.99 -8.84
C ASP A 74 1.32 -4.01 -7.93
N PHE A 75 1.71 -5.21 -7.48
CA PHE A 75 2.92 -5.45 -6.68
C PHE A 75 4.14 -5.82 -7.52
N ASN A 76 4.08 -5.89 -8.85
CA ASN A 76 5.20 -6.42 -9.67
C ASN A 76 6.51 -5.63 -9.50
N GLU A 77 6.39 -4.33 -9.27
CA GLU A 77 7.51 -3.41 -9.06
C GLU A 77 7.89 -3.28 -7.59
N SER A 78 7.17 -3.94 -6.68
CA SER A 78 7.46 -3.94 -5.24
C SER A 78 8.60 -4.89 -4.88
N GLY A 79 9.32 -4.58 -3.80
CA GLY A 79 10.35 -5.46 -3.24
C GLY A 79 9.79 -6.82 -2.81
N TRP A 80 8.54 -6.86 -2.34
CA TRP A 80 7.87 -8.10 -1.97
C TRP A 80 7.77 -9.10 -3.13
N TYR A 81 7.37 -8.67 -4.32
CA TYR A 81 7.23 -9.55 -5.47
C TYR A 81 8.56 -10.17 -5.91
N GLN A 82 9.64 -9.40 -5.76
CA GLN A 82 11.00 -9.88 -6.02
C GLN A 82 11.44 -10.90 -4.96
N LEU A 83 11.17 -10.63 -3.68
CA LEU A 83 11.50 -11.53 -2.57
C LEU A 83 10.77 -12.87 -2.66
N THR A 84 9.50 -12.88 -3.07
CA THR A 84 8.73 -14.11 -3.29
C THR A 84 9.06 -14.81 -4.61
N LYS A 85 10.19 -14.46 -5.25
CA LYS A 85 10.61 -15.01 -6.56
C LYS A 85 9.52 -14.93 -7.64
N ARG A 86 8.66 -13.91 -7.56
CA ARG A 86 7.52 -13.68 -8.48
C ARG A 86 6.48 -14.80 -8.48
N LEU A 87 6.45 -15.65 -7.46
CA LEU A 87 5.51 -16.77 -7.34
C LEU A 87 4.13 -16.33 -6.85
N HIS A 88 4.08 -15.26 -6.05
CA HIS A 88 2.85 -14.76 -5.44
C HIS A 88 2.56 -13.36 -5.97
N HIS A 89 1.31 -13.09 -6.35
CA HIS A 89 0.92 -11.79 -6.88
C HIS A 89 0.46 -10.79 -5.80
N PHE A 90 0.04 -11.29 -4.63
CA PHE A 90 -0.49 -10.47 -3.55
C PHE A 90 0.09 -10.83 -2.17
N PRO A 91 0.43 -9.82 -1.36
CA PRO A 91 0.93 -10.04 -0.01
C PRO A 91 -0.15 -10.53 0.95
N PRO A 92 0.24 -11.09 2.11
CA PRO A 92 -0.65 -11.53 3.17
C PRO A 92 -1.78 -10.57 3.56
N ALA A 93 -1.47 -9.29 3.69
CA ALA A 93 -2.38 -8.26 4.16
C ALA A 93 -3.53 -7.97 3.17
N CYS A 94 -3.43 -8.44 1.93
CA CYS A 94 -4.51 -8.36 0.95
C CYS A 94 -5.63 -9.38 1.18
N CYS A 95 -5.48 -10.29 2.14
CA CYS A 95 -6.48 -11.31 2.48
C CYS A 95 -7.05 -11.03 3.88
N PRO A 96 -8.31 -11.39 4.13
CA PRO A 96 -8.88 -11.32 5.46
C PRO A 96 -8.09 -12.21 6.43
N PRO A 97 -7.87 -11.75 7.68
CA PRO A 97 -7.19 -12.55 8.68
C PRO A 97 -7.95 -13.85 8.94
N THR A 98 -7.20 -14.90 9.28
CA THR A 98 -7.80 -16.18 9.65
C THR A 98 -8.63 -16.05 10.94
N LYS A 99 -9.41 -17.07 11.29
CA LYS A 99 -10.22 -17.10 12.53
C LYS A 99 -9.42 -16.83 13.81
N HIS A 100 -8.10 -16.98 13.78
CA HIS A 100 -7.20 -16.73 14.90
C HIS A 100 -6.51 -15.35 14.84
N GLY A 101 -6.91 -14.49 13.90
CA GLY A 101 -6.32 -13.16 13.72
C GLY A 101 -4.95 -13.16 13.04
N SER A 102 -4.43 -14.32 12.62
CA SER A 102 -3.17 -14.41 11.88
C SER A 102 -3.37 -14.19 10.39
N LEU A 103 -2.38 -13.56 9.75
CA LEU A 103 -2.31 -13.44 8.30
C LEU A 103 -1.70 -14.72 7.70
N MET A 104 -2.13 -15.08 6.49
CA MET A 104 -1.55 -16.19 5.71
C MET A 104 -0.13 -15.84 5.22
N GLU A 105 0.69 -16.81 4.81
CA GLU A 105 2.04 -16.52 4.27
C GLU A 105 2.00 -15.77 2.92
N PHE A 106 0.95 -15.97 2.14
CA PHE A 106 0.64 -15.22 0.93
C PHE A 106 -0.88 -15.20 0.73
N CYS A 107 -1.35 -14.25 -0.09
CA CYS A 107 -2.77 -14.13 -0.40
C CYS A 107 -3.07 -14.71 -1.79
N PRO A 108 -3.84 -15.81 -1.90
CA PRO A 108 -4.28 -16.32 -3.19
C PRO A 108 -5.31 -15.37 -3.83
N THR A 109 -5.31 -15.26 -5.15
CA THR A 109 -6.18 -14.35 -5.90
C THR A 109 -7.67 -14.51 -5.56
N ILE A 110 -8.11 -15.73 -5.23
CA ILE A 110 -9.51 -16.06 -4.90
C ILE A 110 -9.98 -15.57 -3.54
N SER A 111 -9.08 -15.32 -2.59
CA SER A 111 -9.42 -14.97 -1.20
C SER A 111 -9.12 -13.51 -0.86
N ARG A 112 -8.73 -12.73 -1.87
CA ARG A 112 -8.26 -11.37 -1.75
C ARG A 112 -9.41 -10.38 -1.57
N TYR A 113 -9.14 -9.26 -0.89
CA TYR A 113 -9.98 -8.08 -0.96
C TYR A 113 -10.15 -7.62 -2.42
N GLY A 114 -11.41 -7.40 -2.83
CA GLY A 114 -11.75 -6.93 -4.18
C GLY A 114 -11.57 -5.44 -4.37
N ASP A 115 -11.62 -4.66 -3.28
CA ASP A 115 -11.63 -3.21 -3.34
C ASP A 115 -10.23 -2.61 -3.54
N VAL A 116 -10.20 -1.44 -4.17
CA VAL A 116 -9.00 -0.62 -4.37
C VAL A 116 -8.69 0.19 -3.11
N CYS A 117 -7.40 0.34 -2.78
CA CYS A 117 -6.95 1.20 -1.68
C CYS A 117 -6.74 2.67 -2.11
N PHE A 118 -7.47 3.11 -3.13
CA PHE A 118 -7.42 4.44 -3.71
C PHE A 118 -8.70 5.22 -3.39
#